data_AF-A0AA39GHJ5-F1
#
_entry.id   AF-A0AA39GHJ5-F1
#
_cell.length_a   1.000
_cell.length_b   1.000
_cell.length_c   1.000
_cell.angle_alpha   90.00
_cell.angle_beta   90.00
_cell.angle_gamma   90.00
#
_symmetry.space_group_name_H-M   'P 1'
#
loop_
_entity.id
_entity.type
_entity.pdbx_description
1 polymer ?
#
loop_
_entity_poly.entity_id
_entity_poly.type
_entity_poly.pdbx_seq_one_letter_code
_entity_poly.pdbx_strand_id
1 'polypeptide(L)'
;MNGVNGANMAVGGMPGPSPAGHQAELNYIYGMVEELSRQLAENRRVTEDIVSGLGRVRSRARTQGQGNDELIASAADDINSQQENLDSLISLLSESLEKAKHSRDANASLLAQYAHALTLMLKQFHDYKTKHVADVAAWHRSYRAQLDDARRENSKLREQIWEMQAHASSANEQLRKFRRKYDEDEERWKKRVDDKAMRQELRFWKRMAMPELEDDDSYWSDDDDIVDPAEKVRLAEMERRVLQEQGGESAGEEDADEQQQQQQLAQEQFGALSLMGGVAMQRGESQQQQQQQQQQQQPPGQGMPMPPPRPGSAASSTGSTGP
;
A
#
# COMPACT_ATOMS: atom_id res chain seq x y z
N MET A 1 -61.84 75.80 -36.91
CA MET A 1 -62.79 75.95 -38.03
C MET A 1 -62.69 74.71 -38.90
N ASN A 2 -63.78 73.96 -39.00
CA ASN A 2 -63.97 72.91 -40.01
C ASN A 2 -64.22 73.54 -41.38
N GLY A 3 -63.76 72.86 -42.42
CA GLY A 3 -64.16 73.03 -43.84
C GLY A 3 -63.69 71.77 -44.57
N VAL A 4 -64.51 70.72 -44.63
CA VAL A 4 -65.46 70.44 -45.73
C VAL A 4 -64.69 70.22 -47.05
N ASN A 5 -64.36 68.97 -47.40
CA ASN A 5 -65.20 67.95 -48.09
C ASN A 5 -65.47 68.27 -49.57
N GLY A 6 -65.30 67.24 -50.41
CA GLY A 6 -65.74 67.18 -51.81
C GLY A 6 -64.56 66.97 -52.76
N ALA A 7 -64.34 65.79 -53.33
CA ALA A 7 -65.19 65.05 -54.27
C ALA A 7 -64.43 64.94 -55.60
N ASN A 8 -64.47 63.75 -56.23
CA ASN A 8 -64.18 63.49 -57.64
C ASN A 8 -62.76 63.84 -58.12
N MET A 9 -61.94 62.90 -58.58
CA MET A 9 -62.23 62.04 -59.72
C MET A 9 -61.36 60.78 -59.65
N ALA A 10 -61.99 59.64 -59.38
CA ALA A 10 -61.61 58.41 -60.07
C ALA A 10 -62.15 58.55 -61.50
N VAL A 11 -61.31 58.99 -62.42
CA VAL A 11 -61.53 58.85 -63.87
C VAL A 11 -60.24 58.28 -64.44
N GLY A 12 -60.32 57.00 -64.81
CA GLY A 12 -59.32 56.36 -65.62
C GLY A 12 -59.18 57.08 -66.95
N GLY A 13 -57.96 57.53 -67.22
CA GLY A 13 -57.48 57.89 -68.55
C GLY A 13 -56.16 57.17 -68.76
N MET A 14 -56.25 55.94 -69.28
CA MET A 14 -55.22 55.22 -70.04
C MET A 14 -53.76 55.66 -69.83
N PRO A 15 -52.87 54.85 -69.22
CA PRO A 15 -51.48 54.93 -69.58
C PRO A 15 -51.36 54.33 -70.99
N GLY A 16 -51.54 55.17 -72.01
CA GLY A 16 -50.85 54.91 -73.28
C GLY A 16 -49.37 54.73 -72.93
N PRO A 17 -48.65 53.78 -73.56
CA PRO A 17 -47.28 53.48 -73.19
C PRO A 17 -46.47 54.77 -73.26
N SER A 18 -46.17 55.34 -72.09
CA SER A 18 -45.25 56.46 -71.98
C SER A 18 -43.94 55.97 -72.61
N PRO A 19 -43.40 56.67 -73.63
CA PRO A 19 -42.19 56.24 -74.32
C PRO A 19 -41.13 55.81 -73.32
N ALA A 20 -40.47 54.68 -73.55
CA ALA A 20 -39.64 53.97 -72.56
C ALA A 20 -38.55 54.84 -71.87
N GLY A 21 -38.22 56.01 -72.42
CA GLY A 21 -37.35 57.00 -71.79
C GLY A 21 -38.01 57.90 -70.73
N HIS A 22 -39.32 58.19 -70.83
CA HIS A 22 -39.97 59.17 -69.95
C HIS A 22 -40.06 58.69 -68.49
N GLN A 23 -40.30 57.41 -68.26
CA GLN A 23 -40.27 56.82 -66.90
C GLN A 23 -38.83 56.74 -66.35
N ALA A 24 -37.83 56.52 -67.21
CA ALA A 24 -36.42 56.53 -66.83
C ALA A 24 -35.94 57.95 -66.48
N GLU A 25 -36.34 58.95 -67.25
CA GLU A 25 -36.10 60.38 -66.98
C GLU A 25 -36.81 60.84 -65.71
N LEU A 26 -38.06 60.43 -65.48
CA LEU A 26 -38.77 60.75 -64.24
C LEU A 26 -38.11 60.11 -63.03
N ASN A 27 -37.70 58.84 -63.10
CA ASN A 27 -36.94 58.20 -62.02
C ASN A 27 -35.58 58.87 -61.80
N TYR A 28 -34.92 59.33 -62.86
CA TYR A 28 -33.67 60.10 -62.76
C TYR A 28 -33.89 61.46 -62.11
N ILE A 29 -34.96 62.17 -62.48
CA ILE A 29 -35.34 63.46 -61.87
C ILE A 29 -35.74 63.26 -60.40
N TYR A 30 -36.51 62.23 -60.06
CA TYR A 30 -36.85 61.92 -58.67
C TYR A 30 -35.61 61.55 -57.85
N GLY A 31 -34.68 60.75 -58.40
CA GLY A 31 -33.41 60.45 -57.74
C GLY A 31 -32.54 61.69 -57.55
N MET A 32 -32.53 62.61 -58.52
CA MET A 32 -31.82 63.89 -58.41
C MET A 32 -32.45 64.83 -57.39
N VAL A 33 -33.79 64.88 -57.32
CA VAL A 33 -34.53 65.67 -56.33
C VAL A 33 -34.36 65.08 -54.93
N GLU A 34 -34.35 63.77 -54.79
CA GLU A 34 -34.08 63.08 -53.52
C GLU A 34 -32.65 63.36 -53.04
N GLU A 35 -31.66 63.26 -53.92
CA GLU A 35 -30.27 63.61 -53.59
C GLU A 35 -30.11 65.11 -53.27
N LEU A 36 -30.76 66.00 -54.03
CA LEU A 36 -30.80 67.44 -53.71
C LEU A 36 -31.48 67.70 -52.36
N SER A 37 -32.55 66.97 -52.01
CA SER A 37 -33.22 67.09 -50.73
C SER A 37 -32.34 66.61 -49.57
N ARG A 38 -31.58 65.53 -49.80
CA ARG A 38 -30.60 65.00 -48.86
C ARG A 38 -29.45 65.98 -48.65
N GLN A 39 -28.94 66.56 -49.74
CA GLN A 39 -27.93 67.61 -49.71
C GLN A 39 -28.46 68.88 -49.04
N LEU A 40 -29.73 69.24 -49.24
CA LEU A 40 -30.32 70.41 -48.60
C LEU A 40 -30.50 70.19 -47.08
N ALA A 41 -30.90 68.99 -46.67
CA ALA A 41 -30.99 68.61 -45.26
C ALA A 41 -29.60 68.61 -44.59
N GLU A 42 -28.59 68.08 -45.28
CA GLU A 42 -27.21 68.12 -44.82
C GLU A 42 -26.68 69.56 -44.74
N ASN A 43 -26.93 70.39 -45.77
CA ASN A 43 -26.55 71.81 -45.73
C ASN A 43 -27.24 72.58 -44.61
N ARG A 44 -28.51 72.27 -44.29
CA ARG A 44 -29.19 72.87 -43.13
C ARG A 44 -28.52 72.47 -41.82
N ARG A 45 -28.19 71.18 -41.67
CA ARG A 45 -27.47 70.70 -40.49
C ARG A 45 -26.09 71.34 -40.34
N VAL A 46 -25.32 71.37 -41.42
CA VAL A 46 -23.98 71.99 -41.46
C VAL A 46 -24.07 73.48 -41.17
N THR A 47 -25.05 74.20 -41.72
CA THR A 47 -25.22 75.63 -41.44
C THR A 47 -25.66 75.88 -40.00
N GLU A 48 -26.50 75.03 -39.41
CA GLU A 48 -26.84 75.10 -38.00
C GLU A 48 -25.62 74.85 -37.09
N ASP A 49 -24.78 73.88 -37.43
CA ASP A 49 -23.51 73.60 -36.74
C ASP A 49 -22.51 74.77 -36.88
N ILE A 50 -22.43 75.39 -38.06
CA ILE A 50 -21.61 76.59 -38.29
C ILE A 50 -22.14 77.77 -37.47
N VAL A 51 -23.45 78.02 -37.48
CA VAL A 51 -24.06 79.14 -36.74
C VAL A 51 -23.92 78.92 -35.23
N SER A 52 -24.11 77.70 -34.74
CA SER A 52 -23.89 77.38 -33.32
C SER A 52 -22.40 77.46 -32.94
N GLY A 53 -21.49 77.04 -33.82
CA GLY A 53 -20.04 77.21 -33.70
C GLY A 53 -19.64 78.68 -33.63
N LEU A 54 -20.12 79.50 -34.57
CA LEU A 54 -19.89 80.94 -34.62
C LEU A 54 -20.49 81.65 -33.40
N GLY A 55 -21.65 81.20 -32.92
CA GLY A 55 -22.26 81.68 -31.68
C GLY A 55 -21.36 81.46 -30.46
N ARG A 56 -20.74 80.28 -30.35
CA ARG A 56 -19.77 79.94 -29.30
C ARG A 56 -18.49 80.77 -29.42
N VAL A 57 -17.91 80.90 -30.63
CA VAL A 57 -16.72 81.71 -30.88
C VAL A 57 -16.97 83.18 -30.54
N ARG A 58 -18.10 83.75 -31.00
CA ARG A 58 -18.49 85.12 -30.71
C ARG A 58 -18.78 85.35 -29.22
N SER A 59 -19.38 84.37 -28.55
CA SER A 59 -19.59 84.44 -27.10
C SER A 59 -18.26 84.47 -26.37
N ARG A 60 -17.32 83.59 -26.75
CA ARG A 60 -15.97 83.51 -26.17
C ARG A 60 -15.18 84.80 -26.41
N ALA A 61 -15.20 85.31 -27.63
CA ALA A 61 -14.66 86.62 -28.03
C ALA A 61 -15.14 87.74 -27.10
N ARG A 62 -16.47 87.82 -26.91
CA ARG A 62 -17.11 88.86 -26.12
C ARG A 62 -16.82 88.73 -24.63
N THR A 63 -16.74 87.51 -24.10
CA THR A 63 -16.45 87.27 -22.68
C THR A 63 -14.98 87.51 -22.32
N GLN A 64 -14.06 87.30 -23.26
CA GLN A 64 -12.61 87.43 -23.02
C GLN A 64 -12.04 88.75 -23.55
N GLY A 65 -12.82 89.55 -24.28
CA GLY A 65 -12.39 90.84 -24.83
C GLY A 65 -11.35 90.74 -25.94
N GLN A 66 -11.21 89.57 -26.55
CA GLN A 66 -10.16 89.25 -27.52
C GLN A 66 -10.59 89.56 -28.96
N GLY A 67 -9.64 89.98 -29.79
CA GLY A 67 -9.83 90.13 -31.24
C GLY A 67 -9.94 88.78 -31.96
N ASN A 68 -10.41 88.79 -33.21
CA ASN A 68 -10.52 87.55 -34.01
C ASN A 68 -9.18 86.83 -34.17
N ASP A 69 -8.08 87.57 -34.37
CA ASP A 69 -6.74 86.99 -34.52
C ASP A 69 -6.23 86.34 -33.23
N GLU A 70 -6.54 86.95 -32.07
CA GLU A 70 -6.17 86.42 -30.75
C GLU A 70 -6.97 85.16 -30.39
N LEU A 71 -8.24 85.07 -30.81
CA LEU A 71 -9.06 83.87 -30.61
C LEU A 71 -8.62 82.71 -31.49
N ILE A 72 -8.22 82.99 -32.73
CA ILE A 72 -7.69 81.96 -33.63
C ILE A 72 -6.34 81.46 -33.09
N ALA A 73 -5.48 82.36 -32.60
CA ALA A 73 -4.24 81.98 -31.95
C ALA A 73 -4.49 81.15 -30.67
N SER A 74 -5.40 81.59 -29.80
CA SER A 74 -5.81 80.84 -28.60
C SER A 74 -6.37 79.46 -28.94
N ALA A 75 -7.20 79.34 -29.97
CA ALA A 75 -7.76 78.06 -30.39
C ALA A 75 -6.69 77.14 -31.00
N ALA A 76 -5.74 77.71 -31.74
CA ALA A 76 -4.60 76.97 -32.28
C ALA A 76 -3.67 76.46 -31.16
N ASP A 77 -3.44 77.26 -30.12
CA ASP A 77 -2.68 76.86 -28.93
C ASP A 77 -3.42 75.79 -28.10
N ASP A 78 -4.75 75.93 -27.93
CA ASP A 78 -5.59 74.90 -27.29
C ASP A 78 -5.54 73.57 -28.07
N ILE A 79 -5.58 73.62 -29.40
CA ILE A 79 -5.48 72.42 -30.26
C ILE A 79 -4.08 71.80 -30.18
N ASN A 80 -3.02 72.60 -30.28
CA ASN A 80 -1.64 72.11 -30.19
C ASN A 80 -1.34 71.51 -28.80
N SER A 81 -1.81 72.14 -27.72
CA SER A 81 -1.63 71.61 -26.37
C SER A 81 -2.41 70.31 -26.15
N GLN A 82 -3.60 70.15 -26.74
CA GLN A 82 -4.33 68.88 -26.71
C GLN A 82 -3.60 67.79 -27.53
N GLN A 83 -3.04 68.14 -28.68
CA GLN A 83 -2.27 67.22 -29.53
C GLN A 83 -1.05 66.65 -28.78
N GLU A 84 -0.25 67.49 -28.11
CA GLU A 84 0.91 67.04 -27.33
C GLU A 84 0.52 66.13 -26.15
N ASN A 85 -0.62 66.41 -25.51
CA ASN A 85 -1.13 65.57 -24.42
C ASN A 85 -1.64 64.21 -24.93
N LEU A 86 -2.20 64.14 -26.14
CA LEU A 86 -2.71 62.89 -26.72
C LEU A 86 -1.60 61.88 -26.96
N ASP A 87 -0.45 62.29 -27.47
CA ASP A 87 0.68 61.37 -27.71
C ASP A 87 1.22 60.78 -26.41
N SER A 88 1.31 61.59 -25.34
CA SER A 88 1.70 61.12 -24.01
C SER A 88 0.69 60.12 -23.42
N LEU A 89 -0.61 60.38 -23.61
CA LEU A 89 -1.69 59.52 -23.14
C LEU A 89 -1.70 58.20 -23.92
N ILE A 90 -1.50 58.25 -25.23
CA ILE A 90 -1.42 57.07 -26.10
C ILE A 90 -0.22 56.21 -25.69
N SER A 91 0.93 56.82 -25.40
CA SER A 91 2.12 56.11 -24.92
C SER A 91 1.84 55.40 -23.59
N LEU A 92 1.26 56.11 -22.60
CA LEU A 92 0.91 55.55 -21.30
C LEU A 92 -0.11 54.41 -21.42
N LEU A 93 -1.16 54.60 -22.22
CA LEU A 93 -2.19 53.59 -22.46
C LEU A 93 -1.60 52.35 -23.13
N SER A 94 -0.72 52.54 -24.12
CA SER A 94 -0.05 51.45 -24.82
C SER A 94 0.85 50.64 -23.88
N GLU A 95 1.65 51.32 -23.05
CA GLU A 95 2.49 50.66 -22.03
C GLU A 95 1.65 49.91 -21.00
N SER A 96 0.55 50.51 -20.53
CA SER A 96 -0.37 49.87 -19.58
C SER A 96 -1.03 48.62 -20.17
N LEU A 97 -1.37 48.67 -21.45
CA LEU A 97 -1.97 47.57 -22.20
C LEU A 97 -0.97 46.44 -22.40
N GLU A 98 0.29 46.76 -22.70
CA GLU A 98 1.36 45.76 -22.82
C GLU A 98 1.66 45.08 -21.47
N LYS A 99 1.74 45.85 -20.37
CA LYS A 99 1.86 45.30 -19.00
C LYS A 99 0.68 44.41 -18.65
N ALA A 100 -0.56 44.82 -18.97
CA ALA A 100 -1.75 44.03 -18.71
C ALA A 100 -1.75 42.72 -19.51
N LYS A 101 -1.35 42.75 -20.79
CA LYS A 101 -1.18 41.54 -21.61
C LYS A 101 -0.13 40.60 -21.03
N HIS A 102 1.04 41.13 -20.66
CA HIS A 102 2.10 40.33 -20.07
C HIS A 102 1.65 39.67 -18.76
N SER A 103 0.99 40.43 -17.88
CA SER A 103 0.41 39.90 -16.64
C SER A 103 -0.65 38.82 -16.90
N ARG A 104 -1.54 39.03 -17.88
CA ARG A 104 -2.53 38.04 -18.30
C ARG A 104 -1.87 36.75 -18.77
N ASP A 105 -0.85 36.83 -19.61
CA ASP A 105 -0.18 35.66 -20.19
C ASP A 105 0.64 34.91 -19.12
N ALA A 106 1.28 35.62 -18.19
CA ALA A 106 1.94 35.03 -17.03
C ALA A 106 0.94 34.28 -16.12
N ASN A 107 -0.22 34.89 -15.84
CA ASN A 107 -1.27 34.26 -15.05
C ASN A 107 -1.85 33.02 -15.75
N ALA A 108 -2.05 33.08 -17.08
CA ALA A 108 -2.50 31.93 -17.86
C ALA A 108 -1.48 30.77 -17.82
N SER A 109 -0.19 31.08 -17.93
CA SER A 109 0.89 30.09 -17.78
C SER A 109 0.89 29.46 -16.39
N LEU A 110 0.75 30.27 -15.34
CA LEU A 110 0.69 29.79 -13.96
C LEU A 110 -0.51 28.85 -13.74
N LEU A 111 -1.69 29.21 -14.26
CA LEU A 111 -2.88 28.36 -14.21
C LEU A 111 -2.67 27.02 -14.94
N ALA A 112 -2.01 27.03 -16.09
CA ALA A 112 -1.68 25.79 -16.82
C ALA A 112 -0.74 24.89 -16.00
N GLN A 113 0.27 25.47 -15.34
CA GLN A 113 1.19 24.72 -14.47
C GLN A 113 0.47 24.12 -13.26
N TYR A 114 -0.42 24.88 -12.61
CA TYR A 114 -1.24 24.37 -11.51
C TYR A 114 -2.17 23.24 -11.97
N ALA A 115 -2.83 23.40 -13.11
CA ALA A 115 -3.69 22.35 -13.66
C ALA A 115 -2.89 21.07 -13.94
N HIS A 116 -1.67 21.20 -14.47
CA HIS A 116 -0.79 20.06 -14.71
C HIS A 116 -0.35 19.38 -13.40
N ALA A 117 0.10 20.17 -12.42
CA ALA A 117 0.51 19.66 -11.11
C ALA A 117 -0.62 18.92 -10.38
N LEU A 118 -1.83 19.50 -10.37
CA LEU A 118 -3.01 18.87 -9.76
C LEU A 118 -3.40 17.58 -10.48
N THR A 119 -3.32 17.56 -11.82
CA THR A 119 -3.60 16.35 -12.61
C THR A 119 -2.61 15.24 -12.28
N LEU A 120 -1.31 15.57 -12.16
CA LEU A 120 -0.28 14.62 -11.79
C LEU A 120 -0.48 14.09 -10.37
N MET A 121 -0.74 14.97 -9.41
CA MET A 121 -1.00 14.60 -8.02
C MET A 121 -2.23 13.68 -7.91
N LEU A 122 -3.31 14.01 -8.64
CA LEU A 122 -4.53 13.19 -8.66
C LEU A 122 -4.27 11.81 -9.27
N LYS A 123 -3.48 11.72 -10.35
CA LYS A 123 -3.06 10.45 -10.93
C LYS A 123 -2.25 9.61 -9.94
N GLN A 124 -1.27 10.22 -9.28
CA GLN A 124 -0.46 9.54 -8.27
C GLN A 124 -1.31 9.04 -7.09
N PHE A 125 -2.31 9.81 -6.65
CA PHE A 125 -3.24 9.35 -5.60
C PHE A 125 -4.10 8.17 -6.04
N HIS A 126 -4.59 8.16 -7.27
CA HIS A 126 -5.34 7.02 -7.79
C HIS A 126 -4.45 5.77 -7.89
N ASP A 127 -3.24 5.92 -8.43
CA ASP A 127 -2.28 4.81 -8.54
C ASP A 127 -1.86 4.29 -7.16
N TYR A 128 -1.66 5.18 -6.19
CA TYR A 128 -1.35 4.81 -4.81
C TYR A 128 -2.51 4.06 -4.16
N LYS A 129 -3.73 4.61 -4.24
CA LYS A 129 -4.91 4.00 -3.61
C LYS A 129 -5.21 2.62 -4.19
N THR A 130 -5.10 2.45 -5.51
CA THR A 130 -5.33 1.15 -6.16
C THR A 130 -4.31 0.11 -5.73
N LYS A 131 -3.01 0.46 -5.73
CA LYS A 131 -1.93 -0.41 -5.24
C LYS A 131 -2.11 -0.76 -3.77
N HIS A 132 -2.35 0.23 -2.91
CA HIS A 132 -2.56 0.01 -1.48
C HIS A 132 -3.74 -0.94 -1.21
N VAL A 133 -4.87 -0.76 -1.90
CA VAL A 133 -6.03 -1.65 -1.72
C VAL A 133 -5.68 -3.07 -2.18
N ALA A 134 -4.96 -3.22 -3.30
CA ALA A 134 -4.51 -4.52 -3.79
C ALA A 134 -3.55 -5.21 -2.79
N ASP A 135 -2.58 -4.47 -2.24
CA ASP A 135 -1.59 -4.98 -1.29
C ASP A 135 -2.26 -5.42 0.02
N VAL A 136 -3.15 -4.59 0.57
CA VAL A 136 -3.91 -4.95 1.79
C VAL A 136 -4.81 -6.16 1.54
N ALA A 137 -5.48 -6.24 0.39
CA ALA A 137 -6.27 -7.41 0.04
C ALA A 137 -5.40 -8.66 -0.12
N ALA A 138 -4.22 -8.56 -0.73
CA ALA A 138 -3.27 -9.66 -0.88
C ALA A 138 -2.77 -10.14 0.49
N TRP A 139 -2.44 -9.21 1.39
CA TRP A 139 -2.03 -9.53 2.76
C TRP A 139 -3.14 -10.24 3.55
N HIS A 140 -4.38 -9.76 3.45
CA HIS A 140 -5.50 -10.42 4.10
C HIS A 140 -5.81 -11.81 3.49
N ARG A 141 -5.54 -12.03 2.21
CA ARG A 141 -5.68 -13.36 1.59
C ARG A 141 -4.57 -14.30 2.06
N SER A 142 -3.31 -13.86 2.07
CA SER A 142 -2.19 -14.69 2.52
C SER A 142 -2.30 -15.04 4.00
N TYR A 143 -2.70 -14.09 4.85
CA TYR A 143 -2.92 -14.34 6.27
C TYR A 143 -4.06 -15.35 6.51
N ARG A 144 -5.16 -15.25 5.77
CA ARG A 144 -6.25 -16.24 5.86
C ARG A 144 -5.79 -17.63 5.40
N ALA A 145 -5.00 -17.71 4.32
CA ALA A 145 -4.44 -18.97 3.86
C ALA A 145 -3.54 -19.62 4.93
N GLN A 146 -2.65 -18.84 5.56
CA GLN A 146 -1.79 -19.31 6.65
C GLN A 146 -2.61 -19.81 7.86
N LEU A 147 -3.69 -19.11 8.20
CA LEU A 147 -4.59 -19.51 9.30
C LEU A 147 -5.28 -20.84 8.99
N ASP A 148 -5.73 -21.03 7.75
CA ASP A 148 -6.36 -22.27 7.32
C ASP A 148 -5.37 -23.43 7.25
N ASP A 149 -4.14 -23.19 6.80
CA ASP A 149 -3.07 -24.19 6.79
C ASP A 149 -2.68 -24.61 8.21
N ALA A 150 -2.54 -23.66 9.14
CA ALA A 150 -2.30 -23.96 10.55
C ALA A 150 -3.45 -24.77 11.17
N ARG A 151 -4.71 -24.50 10.80
CA ARG A 151 -5.87 -25.30 11.25
C ARG A 151 -5.85 -26.71 10.68
N ARG A 152 -5.53 -26.87 9.40
CA ARG A 152 -5.40 -28.18 8.73
C ARG A 152 -4.27 -29.01 9.34
N GLU A 153 -3.13 -28.38 9.61
CA GLU A 153 -2.01 -29.03 10.28
C GLU A 153 -2.39 -29.43 11.71
N ASN A 154 -3.07 -28.56 12.46
CA ASN A 154 -3.52 -28.90 13.81
C ASN A 154 -4.52 -30.07 13.82
N SER A 155 -5.47 -30.11 12.89
CA SER A 155 -6.39 -31.25 12.77
C SER A 155 -5.65 -32.54 12.41
N LYS A 156 -4.68 -32.48 11.49
CA LYS A 156 -3.86 -33.63 11.11
C LYS A 156 -3.02 -34.16 12.27
N LEU A 157 -2.39 -33.28 13.04
CA LEU A 157 -1.61 -33.67 14.23
C LEU A 157 -2.50 -34.31 15.30
N ARG A 158 -3.72 -33.78 15.51
CA ARG A 158 -4.69 -34.38 16.44
C ARG A 158 -5.10 -35.77 15.97
N GLU A 159 -5.41 -35.94 14.69
CA GLU A 159 -5.74 -37.23 14.10
C GLU A 159 -4.60 -38.24 14.29
N GLN A 160 -3.35 -37.86 14.00
CA GLN A 160 -2.18 -38.72 14.23
C GLN A 160 -2.02 -39.13 15.69
N ILE A 161 -2.21 -38.19 16.63
CA ILE A 161 -2.15 -38.51 18.07
C ILE A 161 -3.27 -39.48 18.45
N TRP A 162 -4.47 -39.27 17.92
CA TRP A 162 -5.61 -40.15 18.18
C TRP A 162 -5.38 -41.56 17.64
N GLU A 163 -4.88 -41.68 16.41
CA GLU A 163 -4.48 -42.96 15.81
C GLU A 163 -3.41 -43.64 16.66
N MET A 164 -2.34 -42.93 17.03
CA MET A 164 -1.28 -43.47 17.87
C MET A 164 -1.80 -43.94 19.23
N GLN A 165 -2.67 -43.16 19.88
CA GLN A 165 -3.29 -43.53 21.15
C GLN A 165 -4.21 -44.75 21.00
N ALA A 166 -4.98 -44.82 19.92
CA ALA A 166 -5.83 -45.97 19.61
C ALA A 166 -4.97 -47.23 19.39
N HIS A 167 -3.90 -47.14 18.61
CA HIS A 167 -2.95 -48.24 18.40
C HIS A 167 -2.27 -48.68 19.70
N ALA A 168 -1.80 -47.73 20.52
CA ALA A 168 -1.20 -48.03 21.82
C ALA A 168 -2.20 -48.67 22.79
N SER A 169 -3.46 -48.23 22.79
CA SER A 169 -4.52 -48.83 23.62
C SER A 169 -4.82 -50.27 23.20
N SER A 170 -4.92 -50.53 21.89
CA SER A 170 -5.14 -51.87 21.34
C SER A 170 -3.96 -52.80 21.65
N ALA A 171 -2.72 -52.32 21.48
CA ALA A 171 -1.52 -53.07 21.83
C ALA A 171 -1.48 -53.42 23.33
N ASN A 172 -1.79 -52.46 24.21
CA ASN A 172 -1.88 -52.70 25.65
C ASN A 172 -2.99 -53.70 26.01
N GLU A 173 -4.13 -53.63 25.35
CA GLU A 173 -5.22 -54.61 25.56
C GLU A 173 -4.78 -56.01 25.11
N GLN A 174 -4.09 -56.12 23.98
CA GLN A 174 -3.52 -57.38 23.49
C GLN A 174 -2.48 -57.95 24.46
N LEU A 175 -1.58 -57.13 25.01
CA LEU A 175 -0.62 -57.56 26.03
C LEU A 175 -1.30 -58.03 27.32
N ARG A 176 -2.34 -57.33 27.78
CA ARG A 176 -3.14 -57.77 28.93
C ARG A 176 -3.86 -59.08 28.66
N LYS A 177 -4.44 -59.24 27.46
CA LYS A 177 -5.06 -60.51 27.02
C LYS A 177 -4.03 -61.64 26.97
N PHE A 178 -2.85 -61.37 26.43
CA PHE A 178 -1.74 -62.33 26.40
C PHE A 178 -1.32 -62.74 27.81
N ARG A 179 -1.06 -61.78 28.69
CA ARG A 179 -0.69 -62.05 30.09
C ARG A 179 -1.75 -62.88 30.81
N ARG A 180 -3.03 -62.52 30.69
CA ARG A 180 -4.12 -63.31 31.28
C ARG A 180 -4.09 -64.75 30.77
N LYS A 181 -4.06 -64.96 29.46
CA LYS A 181 -3.98 -66.31 28.87
C LYS A 181 -2.72 -67.08 29.31
N TYR A 182 -1.60 -66.38 29.45
CA TYR A 182 -0.32 -66.97 29.85
C TYR A 182 -0.29 -67.37 31.34
N ASP A 183 -0.95 -66.60 32.20
CA ASP A 183 -1.09 -66.85 33.64
C ASP A 183 -2.18 -67.91 33.90
N GLU A 184 -3.27 -67.93 33.10
CA GLU A 184 -4.40 -68.88 33.21
C GLU A 184 -4.09 -70.27 32.62
N ASP A 185 -2.99 -70.44 31.88
CA ASP A 185 -2.59 -71.73 31.30
C ASP A 185 -2.04 -72.68 32.38
N GLU A 186 -2.95 -73.45 32.99
CA GLU A 186 -2.63 -74.47 33.99
C GLU A 186 -1.68 -75.55 33.45
N GLU A 187 -1.79 -75.93 32.18
CA GLU A 187 -0.93 -76.97 31.61
C GLU A 187 0.52 -76.51 31.59
N ARG A 188 0.74 -75.23 31.27
CA ARG A 188 2.06 -74.63 31.33
C ARG A 188 2.59 -74.53 32.75
N TRP A 189 1.75 -74.14 33.73
CA TRP A 189 2.17 -74.14 35.14
C TRP A 189 2.56 -75.54 35.61
N LYS A 190 1.73 -76.54 35.32
CA LYS A 190 2.02 -77.96 35.63
C LYS A 190 3.33 -78.41 35.00
N LYS A 191 3.53 -78.19 33.69
CA LYS A 191 4.80 -78.48 33.01
C LYS A 191 6.00 -77.81 33.68
N ARG A 192 5.91 -76.54 34.09
CA ARG A 192 7.01 -75.85 34.80
C ARG A 192 7.31 -76.46 36.17
N VAL A 193 6.28 -76.83 36.92
CA VAL A 193 6.43 -77.49 38.23
C VAL A 193 7.02 -78.88 38.05
N ASP A 194 6.49 -79.66 37.10
CA ASP A 194 6.95 -81.02 36.79
C ASP A 194 8.41 -80.99 36.30
N ASP A 195 8.77 -80.09 35.39
CA ASP A 195 10.14 -79.92 34.93
C ASP A 195 11.10 -79.57 36.09
N LYS A 196 10.67 -78.70 37.01
CA LYS A 196 11.46 -78.35 38.19
C LYS A 196 11.60 -79.54 39.15
N ALA A 197 10.52 -80.27 39.39
CA ALA A 197 10.53 -81.48 40.21
C ALA A 197 11.45 -82.55 39.60
N MET A 198 11.34 -82.81 38.30
CA MET A 198 12.20 -83.75 37.57
C MET A 198 13.67 -83.33 37.64
N ARG A 199 13.98 -82.03 37.50
CA ARG A 199 15.35 -81.53 37.68
C ARG A 199 15.85 -81.74 39.11
N GLN A 200 15.04 -81.48 40.12
CA GLN A 200 15.40 -81.74 41.52
C GLN A 200 15.63 -83.23 41.81
N GLU A 201 14.78 -84.10 41.25
CA GLU A 201 14.95 -85.56 41.34
C GLU A 201 16.27 -85.99 40.68
N LEU A 202 16.57 -85.49 39.48
CA LEU A 202 17.85 -85.75 38.81
C LEU A 202 19.04 -85.29 39.67
N ARG A 203 18.97 -84.11 40.30
CA ARG A 203 20.00 -83.63 41.23
C ARG A 203 20.11 -84.50 42.48
N PHE A 204 18.99 -84.95 43.03
CA PHE A 204 18.95 -85.86 44.18
C PHE A 204 19.63 -87.19 43.84
N TRP A 205 19.27 -87.80 42.70
CA TRP A 205 19.89 -89.04 42.25
C TRP A 205 21.36 -88.86 41.89
N LYS A 206 21.75 -87.71 41.32
CA LYS A 206 23.17 -87.35 41.11
C LYS A 206 23.95 -87.39 42.42
N ARG A 207 23.46 -86.72 43.47
CA ARG A 207 24.10 -86.73 44.80
C ARG A 207 24.18 -88.12 45.42
N MET A 208 23.14 -88.95 45.23
CA MET A 208 23.12 -90.32 45.72
C MET A 208 24.08 -91.25 44.97
N ALA A 209 24.24 -91.05 43.66
CA ALA A 209 25.06 -91.90 42.80
C ALA A 209 26.52 -91.45 42.70
N MET A 210 26.80 -90.15 42.87
CA MET A 210 28.13 -89.54 42.74
C MET A 210 28.40 -88.54 43.87
N PRO A 211 28.69 -89.01 45.11
CA PRO A 211 28.89 -88.13 46.27
C PRO A 211 30.23 -87.38 46.30
N GLU A 212 31.20 -87.79 45.49
CA GLU A 212 32.55 -87.19 45.45
C GLU A 212 32.65 -85.98 44.53
N LEU A 213 31.60 -85.69 43.75
CA LEU A 213 31.54 -84.53 42.86
C LEU A 213 31.03 -83.31 43.63
N GLU A 214 31.68 -82.16 43.45
CA GLU A 214 31.26 -80.90 44.07
C GLU A 214 29.88 -80.45 43.52
N ASP A 215 29.05 -79.89 44.40
CA ASP A 215 27.66 -79.49 44.08
C ASP A 215 27.58 -78.25 43.15
N ASP A 216 28.71 -77.57 42.90
CA ASP A 216 28.78 -76.32 42.12
C ASP A 216 29.06 -76.57 40.63
N ASP A 217 28.15 -77.30 39.99
CA ASP A 217 28.20 -77.59 38.55
C ASP A 217 27.44 -76.51 37.78
N SER A 218 28.13 -75.81 36.87
CA SER A 218 27.58 -74.72 36.06
C SER A 218 26.38 -75.11 35.20
N TYR A 219 26.16 -76.40 34.96
CA TYR A 219 25.02 -76.91 34.17
C TYR A 219 23.82 -77.31 35.04
N TRP A 220 24.01 -77.31 36.38
CA TRP A 220 23.06 -77.86 37.34
C TRP A 220 22.92 -77.02 38.63
N SER A 221 23.34 -75.75 38.64
CA SER A 221 23.23 -74.89 39.82
C SER A 221 21.81 -74.33 40.01
N ASP A 222 21.49 -73.91 41.24
CA ASP A 222 20.20 -73.31 41.61
C ASP A 222 19.94 -71.97 40.88
N ASP A 223 21.00 -71.29 40.42
CA ASP A 223 20.95 -69.98 39.76
C ASP A 223 20.48 -70.05 38.30
N ASP A 224 20.40 -71.23 37.69
CA ASP A 224 19.80 -71.43 36.35
C ASP A 224 18.26 -71.31 36.35
N ASP A 225 17.61 -71.45 37.50
CA ASP A 225 16.16 -71.33 37.62
C ASP A 225 15.68 -69.87 37.80
N ILE A 226 16.58 -68.94 38.16
CA ILE A 226 16.24 -67.55 38.53
C ILE A 226 16.46 -66.55 37.40
N VAL A 227 17.49 -66.76 36.57
CA VAL A 227 17.86 -65.84 35.48
C VAL A 227 17.61 -66.53 34.14
N ASP A 228 16.83 -65.88 33.27
CA ASP A 228 16.55 -66.36 31.91
C ASP A 228 17.89 -66.65 31.19
N PRO A 229 18.08 -67.81 30.54
CA PRO A 229 19.31 -68.12 29.80
C PRO A 229 19.69 -67.05 28.78
N ALA A 230 18.71 -66.37 28.17
CA ALA A 230 18.97 -65.25 27.26
C ALA A 230 19.50 -64.01 27.99
N GLU A 231 19.03 -63.77 29.21
CA GLU A 231 19.52 -62.68 30.07
C GLU A 231 20.92 -62.99 30.63
N LYS A 232 21.24 -64.26 30.93
CA LYS A 232 22.61 -64.70 31.27
C LYS A 232 23.60 -64.41 30.15
N VAL A 233 23.24 -64.72 28.89
CA VAL A 233 24.09 -64.42 27.74
C VAL A 233 24.29 -62.90 27.58
N ARG A 234 23.22 -62.11 27.76
CA ARG A 234 23.30 -60.65 27.71
C ARG A 234 24.19 -60.07 28.81
N LEU A 235 24.08 -60.60 30.03
CA LEU A 235 24.89 -60.19 31.18
C LEU A 235 26.36 -60.58 30.99
N ALA A 236 26.65 -61.79 30.52
CA ALA A 236 28.01 -62.23 30.21
C ALA A 236 28.63 -61.39 29.07
N GLU A 237 27.85 -61.00 28.06
CA GLU A 237 28.32 -60.11 27.00
C GLU A 237 28.59 -58.69 27.53
N MET A 238 27.74 -58.19 28.42
CA MET A 238 27.92 -56.90 29.09
C MET A 238 29.15 -56.92 30.01
N GLU A 239 29.33 -57.97 30.80
CA GLU A 239 30.49 -58.17 31.67
C GLU A 239 31.78 -58.27 30.85
N ARG A 240 31.77 -58.99 29.72
CA ARG A 240 32.90 -59.05 28.78
C ARG A 240 33.23 -57.67 28.20
N ARG A 241 32.22 -56.84 27.88
CA ARG A 241 32.45 -55.46 27.43
C ARG A 241 33.05 -54.59 28.53
N VAL A 242 32.53 -54.68 29.75
CA VAL A 242 33.06 -53.93 30.91
C VAL A 242 34.50 -54.32 31.23
N LEU A 243 34.84 -55.62 31.17
CA LEU A 243 36.22 -56.10 31.32
C LEU A 243 37.14 -55.65 30.17
N GLN A 244 36.61 -55.54 28.94
CA GLN A 244 37.36 -55.02 27.80
C GLN A 244 37.61 -53.51 27.92
N GLU A 245 36.66 -52.76 28.47
CA GLU A 245 36.79 -51.33 28.75
C GLU A 245 37.75 -51.08 29.93
N GLN A 246 37.60 -51.77 31.06
CA GLN A 246 38.51 -51.64 32.22
C GLN A 246 39.92 -52.18 31.95
N GLY A 247 40.06 -53.23 31.13
CA GLY A 247 41.36 -53.73 30.68
C GLY A 247 42.04 -52.82 29.63
N GLY A 248 41.26 -51.99 28.94
CA GLY A 248 41.76 -50.94 28.04
C GLY A 248 42.20 -49.68 28.76
N GLU A 249 41.62 -49.38 29.93
CA GLU A 249 41.99 -48.21 30.75
C GLU A 249 43.31 -48.39 31.50
N SER A 250 43.76 -49.62 31.79
CA SER A 250 45.09 -49.87 32.40
C SER A 250 46.27 -49.84 31.41
N ALA A 251 46.01 -49.67 30.11
CA ALA A 251 47.06 -49.54 29.08
C ALA A 251 47.04 -48.17 28.38
N GLY A 252 46.35 -47.18 28.97
CA GLY A 252 46.17 -45.84 28.41
C GLY A 252 46.44 -44.68 29.38
N GLU A 253 47.02 -44.93 30.55
CA GLU A 253 47.41 -43.89 31.53
C GLU A 253 48.93 -43.67 31.57
N GLU A 254 49.60 -43.60 30.42
CA GLU A 254 50.93 -43.01 30.28
C GLU A 254 51.05 -42.29 28.93
N ASP A 255 50.28 -41.21 28.72
CA ASP A 255 50.63 -40.12 27.77
C ASP A 255 49.61 -38.95 27.79
N ALA A 256 49.28 -38.47 28.99
CA ALA A 256 48.35 -37.34 29.18
C ALA A 256 49.04 -35.99 29.37
N ASP A 257 50.24 -35.77 28.80
CA ASP A 257 50.99 -34.52 28.98
C ASP A 257 51.74 -34.05 27.71
N GLU A 258 51.16 -34.16 26.50
CA GLU A 258 51.79 -33.48 25.33
C GLU A 258 50.89 -33.09 24.14
N GLN A 259 49.56 -32.94 24.31
CA GLN A 259 48.67 -32.52 23.20
C GLN A 259 47.72 -31.35 23.49
N GLN A 260 48.03 -30.47 24.45
CA GLN A 260 47.26 -29.22 24.66
C GLN A 260 47.77 -28.00 23.88
N GLN A 261 48.75 -28.12 22.98
CA GLN A 261 49.28 -26.97 22.24
C GLN A 261 49.20 -27.05 20.71
N GLN A 262 48.43 -27.98 20.15
CA GLN A 262 48.27 -28.10 18.68
C GLN A 262 46.81 -28.28 18.21
N GLN A 263 45.85 -27.79 19.00
CA GLN A 263 44.43 -27.74 18.63
C GLN A 263 43.87 -26.31 18.76
N GLN A 264 44.59 -25.32 18.25
CA GLN A 264 44.09 -23.94 18.10
C GLN A 264 44.26 -23.37 16.68
N LEU A 265 44.76 -24.13 15.71
CA LEU A 265 44.99 -23.63 14.34
C LEU A 265 44.33 -24.47 13.22
N ALA A 266 43.48 -25.44 13.54
CA ALA A 266 42.77 -26.26 12.55
C ALA A 266 41.24 -26.12 12.58
N GLN A 267 40.72 -25.05 13.19
CA GLN A 267 39.28 -24.74 13.23
C GLN A 267 38.92 -23.52 12.36
N GLU A 268 39.56 -23.37 11.20
CA GLU A 268 39.16 -22.35 10.19
C GLU A 268 38.94 -22.90 8.77
N GLN A 269 38.99 -24.22 8.56
CA GLN A 269 38.96 -24.75 7.19
C GLN A 269 38.19 -26.06 6.99
N PHE A 270 37.05 -26.27 7.68
CA PHE A 270 36.13 -27.36 7.32
C PHE A 270 34.64 -27.02 7.54
N GLY A 271 34.26 -25.76 7.33
CA GLY A 271 32.86 -25.29 7.39
C GLY A 271 32.05 -25.52 6.10
N ALA A 272 32.42 -26.48 5.25
CA ALA A 272 31.89 -26.56 3.88
C ALA A 272 31.44 -27.96 3.42
N LEU A 273 30.89 -28.80 4.29
CA LEU A 273 30.10 -29.99 3.88
C LEU A 273 29.24 -30.52 5.04
N SER A 274 28.09 -29.90 5.26
CA SER A 274 26.96 -30.54 5.95
C SER A 274 25.66 -29.95 5.43
N LEU A 275 25.23 -30.49 4.29
CA LEU A 275 23.87 -30.37 3.78
C LEU A 275 23.14 -31.64 4.24
N MET A 276 22.15 -31.51 5.13
CA MET A 276 20.89 -32.28 5.17
C MET A 276 20.35 -32.42 6.61
N GLY A 277 19.31 -31.64 6.93
CA GLY A 277 18.22 -32.04 7.84
C GLY A 277 18.31 -31.63 9.31
N GLY A 278 17.72 -30.48 9.67
CA GLY A 278 17.34 -30.16 11.05
C GLY A 278 17.12 -28.67 11.31
N VAL A 279 15.86 -28.23 11.41
CA VAL A 279 15.52 -26.84 11.75
C VAL A 279 15.61 -26.65 13.27
N ALA A 280 16.67 -26.00 13.75
CA ALA A 280 16.75 -25.47 15.11
C ALA A 280 16.22 -24.02 15.12
N MET A 281 15.14 -23.78 15.87
CA MET A 281 14.61 -22.44 16.16
C MET A 281 15.57 -21.71 17.12
N GLN A 282 16.54 -20.97 16.58
CA GLN A 282 17.39 -20.09 17.37
C GLN A 282 16.68 -18.76 17.61
N ARG A 283 16.26 -18.56 18.86
CA ARG A 283 15.64 -17.34 19.39
C ARG A 283 16.60 -16.15 19.24
N GLY A 284 16.07 -15.04 18.74
CA GLY A 284 16.84 -13.89 18.25
C GLY A 284 17.52 -13.06 19.34
N GLU A 285 18.84 -13.06 19.32
CA GLU A 285 19.70 -12.10 20.04
C GLU A 285 20.55 -11.24 19.09
N SER A 286 20.58 -11.55 17.79
CA SER A 286 21.39 -10.85 16.78
C SER A 286 20.75 -9.59 16.18
N GLN A 287 19.48 -9.29 16.49
CA GLN A 287 18.84 -8.01 16.07
C GLN A 287 19.00 -6.87 17.08
N GLN A 288 19.42 -7.16 18.32
CA GLN A 288 19.57 -6.12 19.36
C GLN A 288 20.94 -5.42 19.33
N GLN A 289 21.98 -6.08 18.80
CA GLN A 289 23.35 -5.52 18.80
C GLN A 289 23.67 -4.69 17.55
N GLN A 290 22.92 -4.87 16.45
CA GLN A 290 23.12 -4.06 15.23
C GLN A 290 22.36 -2.72 15.24
N GLN A 291 21.42 -2.52 16.18
CA GLN A 291 20.72 -1.24 16.36
C GLN A 291 21.41 -0.26 17.33
N GLN A 292 22.45 -0.67 18.06
CA GLN A 292 23.16 0.22 18.99
C GLN A 292 24.35 0.98 18.39
N GLN A 293 24.84 0.62 17.20
CA GLN A 293 25.98 1.32 16.57
C GLN A 293 25.60 2.38 15.51
N GLN A 294 24.32 2.56 15.17
CA GLN A 294 23.89 3.62 14.25
C GLN A 294 23.30 4.88 14.94
N GLN A 295 23.35 4.98 16.27
CA GLN A 295 22.84 6.14 17.02
C GLN A 295 23.87 7.23 17.36
N GLN A 296 25.09 7.17 16.82
CA GLN A 296 26.03 8.28 16.90
C GLN A 296 26.37 8.77 15.49
N GLN A 297 25.43 9.51 14.90
CA GLN A 297 25.65 10.61 13.94
C GLN A 297 24.32 10.94 13.24
N GLN A 298 23.61 11.97 13.69
CA GLN A 298 22.85 12.88 12.81
C GLN A 298 22.30 14.12 13.59
N PRO A 299 22.10 15.26 12.89
CA PRO A 299 21.85 16.59 13.45
C PRO A 299 20.36 16.81 13.81
N PRO A 300 19.99 17.92 14.50
CA PRO A 300 18.68 18.06 15.12
C PRO A 300 17.62 18.56 14.13
N GLY A 301 16.48 17.89 14.11
CA GLY A 301 15.21 18.48 13.66
C GLY A 301 14.46 17.71 12.59
N GLN A 302 13.56 16.80 12.98
CA GLN A 302 12.18 16.72 12.48
C GLN A 302 11.46 15.55 13.17
N GLY A 303 10.30 15.85 13.76
CA GLY A 303 9.52 14.91 14.56
C GLY A 303 8.86 13.80 13.72
N MET A 304 8.83 12.60 14.28
CA MET A 304 8.04 11.47 13.80
C MET A 304 6.57 11.63 14.21
N PRO A 305 5.59 11.24 13.38
CA PRO A 305 4.18 11.44 13.67
C PRO A 305 3.70 10.46 14.76
N MET A 306 3.06 10.99 15.80
CA MET A 306 2.40 10.19 16.84
C MET A 306 1.14 9.49 16.30
N PRO A 307 0.85 8.24 16.70
CA PRO A 307 -0.41 7.59 16.38
C PRO A 307 -1.58 8.24 17.15
N PRO A 308 -2.81 8.25 16.60
CA PRO A 308 -3.94 8.90 17.24
C PRO A 308 -4.42 8.14 18.49
N PRO A 309 -4.93 8.86 19.52
CA PRO A 309 -5.41 8.23 20.75
C PRO A 309 -6.74 7.51 20.53
N ARG A 310 -6.93 6.38 21.23
CA ARG A 310 -8.20 5.64 21.24
C ARG A 310 -9.29 6.43 22.00
N PRO A 311 -10.55 6.46 21.54
CA PRO A 311 -11.64 7.04 22.31
C PRO A 311 -11.95 6.18 23.54
N GLY A 312 -12.00 6.81 24.71
CA GLY A 312 -12.42 6.19 25.96
C GLY A 312 -13.93 5.97 25.97
N SER A 313 -14.36 4.74 26.20
CA SER A 313 -15.76 4.40 26.44
C SER A 313 -16.14 4.84 27.86
N ALA A 314 -16.96 5.88 27.95
CA ALA A 314 -17.74 6.18 29.14
C ALA A 314 -19.16 5.60 28.99
N ALA A 315 -19.62 5.01 30.10
CA ALA A 315 -21.01 4.76 30.49
C ALA A 315 -21.82 3.66 29.75
N SER A 316 -22.02 2.55 30.46
CA SER A 316 -23.32 1.89 30.52
C SER A 316 -23.55 1.37 31.94
N SER A 317 -24.17 2.23 32.74
CA SER A 317 -24.85 1.90 33.99
C SER A 317 -26.02 0.97 33.67
N THR A 318 -26.04 -0.22 34.27
CA THR A 318 -27.17 -1.13 34.22
C THR A 318 -27.59 -1.52 35.63
N GLY A 319 -28.87 -1.28 35.93
CA GLY A 319 -29.67 -2.27 36.64
C GLY A 319 -29.74 -2.13 38.16
N SER A 320 -30.59 -1.21 38.62
CA SER A 320 -31.32 -1.33 39.87
C SER A 320 -32.33 -2.48 39.77
N THR A 321 -32.22 -3.50 40.63
CA THR A 321 -33.33 -4.35 41.06
C THR A 321 -33.19 -4.66 42.55
N GLY A 322 -34.18 -4.23 43.34
CA GLY A 322 -34.38 -4.60 44.74
C GLY A 322 -34.72 -6.09 44.92
N PRO A 323 -34.80 -6.58 46.16
CA PRO A 323 -35.95 -6.28 47.03
C PRO A 323 -35.63 -5.52 48.34
#